data_AF-B8GD98-F1
#
_entry.id   AF-B8GD98-F1
#
_cell.length_a   1.000
_cell.length_b   1.000
_cell.length_c   1.000
_cell.angle_alpha   90.00
_cell.angle_beta   90.00
_cell.angle_gamma   90.00
#
_symmetry.space_group_name_H-M   'P 1'
#
loop_
_entity.id
_entity.type
_entity.pdbx_description
1 polymer ?
#
loop_
_entity_poly.entity_id
_entity_poly.type
_entity_poly.pdbx_seq_one_letter_code
_entity_poly.pdbx_strand_id
1 'polypeptide(L)'
;MPSSSRSSTETNLLASLLSILIVFSLFSGLSLWWIISLIVGSLTIVFFIARSLHHARVQRLYRQQLLALSPSEFEQRIALLLEDLGWQNVVVRGGSGDRGVDITAQRDGLRYIIQCKRYTKPVGPNYVRDLVGALQIQQADRAILVTTSTFTDQSRLEARGQALELWDHRILWQRIEEAEQRRLTNQQRRKRSVALPVAFALGLNLVVAGIAFSISGPPVISIDRIGQLVPVGETNGERATSRSLGTNSPTLQSTVPNRPSVTPRPTRTPQPTATPQPTSTPVRPTASVFNGGNVRAAPNLQGTVLDQIHAYETVILLGRSADGVWIRIINPRGQEGWVHRSLLTLDPAIAETLPVITP
;
A
#
# COMPACT_ATOMS: atom_id res chain seq x y z
N MET A 1 33.91 -37.15 -52.66
CA MET A 1 32.92 -37.74 -51.73
C MET A 1 31.99 -36.65 -51.17
N PRO A 2 30.85 -36.33 -51.81
CA PRO A 2 29.82 -35.50 -51.16
C PRO A 2 28.36 -35.97 -51.41
N SER A 3 28.13 -37.21 -51.87
CA SER A 3 26.81 -37.66 -52.35
C SER A 3 25.82 -38.12 -51.28
N SER A 4 26.25 -38.32 -50.02
CA SER A 4 25.44 -38.96 -48.97
C SER A 4 24.51 -38.02 -48.19
N SER A 5 24.67 -36.70 -48.28
CA SER A 5 23.85 -35.73 -47.54
C SER A 5 22.54 -35.35 -48.24
N ARG A 6 22.47 -35.50 -49.57
CA ARG A 6 21.32 -35.06 -50.38
C ARG A 6 20.15 -36.05 -50.34
N SER A 7 20.45 -37.36 -50.29
CA SER A 7 19.44 -38.41 -50.20
C SER A 7 18.69 -38.39 -48.86
N SER A 8 19.38 -38.10 -47.75
CA SER A 8 18.74 -38.02 -46.42
C SER A 8 17.85 -36.79 -46.25
N THR A 9 18.14 -35.67 -46.94
CA THR A 9 17.21 -34.53 -46.97
C THR A 9 15.94 -34.85 -47.77
N GLU A 10 16.08 -35.55 -48.90
CA GLU A 10 14.94 -35.92 -49.76
C GLU A 10 14.03 -36.96 -49.08
N THR A 11 14.57 -37.98 -48.41
CA THR A 11 13.75 -38.95 -47.65
C THR A 11 13.00 -38.33 -46.47
N ASN A 12 13.62 -37.40 -45.75
CA ASN A 12 12.96 -36.68 -44.66
C ASN A 12 11.84 -35.75 -45.15
N LEU A 13 12.01 -35.10 -46.31
CA LEU A 13 10.96 -34.29 -46.93
C LEU A 13 9.80 -35.16 -47.43
N LEU A 14 10.07 -36.30 -48.06
CA LEU A 14 9.02 -37.24 -48.48
C LEU A 14 8.26 -37.82 -47.27
N ALA A 15 8.95 -38.13 -46.17
CA ALA A 15 8.32 -38.59 -44.93
C ALA A 15 7.45 -37.51 -44.27
N SER A 16 7.87 -36.24 -44.30
CA SER A 16 7.06 -35.13 -43.76
C SER A 16 5.83 -34.84 -44.63
N LEU A 17 5.96 -34.88 -45.96
CA LEU A 17 4.83 -34.75 -46.88
C LEU A 17 3.83 -35.90 -46.75
N LEU A 18 4.32 -37.14 -46.62
CA LEU A 18 3.48 -38.33 -46.43
C LEU A 18 2.69 -38.26 -45.11
N SER A 19 3.34 -37.84 -44.02
CA SER A 19 2.67 -37.69 -42.72
C SER A 19 1.65 -36.53 -42.71
N ILE A 20 1.93 -35.41 -43.40
CA ILE A 20 0.94 -34.34 -43.63
C ILE A 20 -0.27 -34.87 -44.44
N LEU A 21 -0.03 -35.66 -45.49
CA LEU A 21 -1.09 -36.23 -46.33
C LEU A 21 -1.96 -37.24 -45.57
N ILE A 22 -1.36 -38.08 -44.73
CA ILE A 22 -2.07 -39.01 -43.84
C ILE A 22 -2.94 -38.24 -42.83
N VAL A 23 -2.40 -37.20 -42.19
CA VAL A 23 -3.19 -36.33 -41.30
C VAL A 23 -4.34 -35.67 -42.06
N PHE A 24 -4.11 -35.13 -43.25
CA PHE A 24 -5.17 -34.52 -44.06
C PHE A 24 -6.27 -35.53 -44.44
N SER A 25 -5.91 -36.75 -44.86
CA SER A 25 -6.86 -37.82 -45.21
C SER A 25 -7.68 -38.32 -44.03
N LEU A 26 -7.08 -38.40 -42.83
CA LEU A 26 -7.79 -38.72 -41.59
C LEU A 26 -8.79 -37.61 -41.18
N PHE A 27 -8.53 -36.37 -41.57
CA PHE A 27 -9.40 -35.23 -41.26
C PHE A 27 -10.46 -34.96 -42.35
N SER A 28 -10.25 -35.37 -43.60
CA SER A 28 -11.21 -35.13 -44.70
C SER A 28 -12.54 -35.89 -44.58
N GLY A 29 -12.62 -36.92 -43.74
CA GLY A 29 -13.87 -37.62 -43.40
C GLY A 29 -14.63 -37.03 -42.19
N LEU A 30 -14.04 -36.08 -41.47
CA LEU A 30 -14.64 -35.46 -40.30
C LEU A 30 -15.42 -34.20 -40.70
N SER A 31 -16.67 -34.10 -40.26
CA SER A 31 -17.44 -32.86 -40.39
C SER A 31 -16.68 -31.68 -39.77
N LEU A 32 -16.72 -30.51 -40.41
CA LEU A 32 -16.01 -29.28 -40.01
C LEU A 32 -16.14 -28.99 -38.49
N TRP A 33 -17.31 -29.29 -37.92
CA TRP A 33 -17.61 -29.16 -36.49
C TRP A 33 -16.68 -29.95 -35.57
N TRP A 34 -16.24 -31.16 -35.96
CA TRP A 34 -15.26 -31.95 -35.20
C TRP A 34 -13.88 -31.31 -35.23
N ILE A 35 -13.46 -30.76 -36.36
CA ILE A 35 -12.17 -30.07 -36.50
C ILE A 35 -12.16 -28.81 -35.62
N ILE A 36 -13.24 -28.01 -35.65
CA ILE A 36 -13.42 -26.84 -34.78
C ILE A 36 -13.40 -27.25 -33.30
N SER A 37 -14.12 -28.32 -32.93
CA SER A 37 -14.16 -28.85 -31.56
C SER A 37 -12.76 -29.25 -31.06
N LEU A 38 -11.97 -29.93 -31.88
CA LEU A 38 -10.59 -30.31 -31.54
C LEU A 38 -9.66 -29.09 -31.39
N ILE A 39 -9.80 -28.07 -32.24
CA ILE A 39 -9.02 -26.82 -32.12
C ILE A 39 -9.37 -26.07 -30.84
N VAL A 40 -10.67 -25.90 -30.53
CA VAL A 40 -11.13 -25.23 -29.30
C VAL A 40 -10.71 -26.03 -28.05
N GLY A 41 -10.87 -27.36 -28.08
CA GLY A 41 -10.39 -28.26 -27.03
C GLY A 41 -8.89 -28.12 -26.78
N SER A 42 -8.08 -28.15 -27.83
CA SER A 42 -6.62 -27.95 -27.74
C SER A 42 -6.27 -26.57 -27.16
N LEU A 43 -6.88 -25.49 -27.65
CA LEU A 43 -6.65 -24.14 -27.15
C LEU A 43 -7.03 -23.97 -25.67
N THR A 44 -8.15 -24.56 -25.23
CA THR A 44 -8.52 -24.54 -23.81
C THR A 44 -7.54 -25.33 -22.94
N ILE A 45 -7.11 -26.52 -23.36
CA ILE A 45 -6.08 -27.31 -22.66
C ILE A 45 -4.76 -26.52 -22.56
N VAL A 46 -4.30 -25.92 -23.65
CA VAL A 46 -3.09 -25.08 -23.67
C VAL A 46 -3.25 -23.87 -22.75
N PHE A 47 -4.41 -23.21 -22.73
CA PHE A 47 -4.71 -22.12 -21.79
C PHE A 47 -4.65 -22.59 -20.33
N PHE A 48 -5.27 -23.72 -19.99
CA PHE A 48 -5.23 -24.28 -18.64
C PHE A 48 -3.81 -24.69 -18.22
N ILE A 49 -3.02 -25.29 -19.10
CA ILE A 49 -1.61 -25.63 -18.86
C ILE A 49 -0.78 -24.36 -18.66
N ALA A 50 -0.88 -23.39 -19.58
CA ALA A 50 -0.14 -22.12 -19.49
C ALA A 50 -0.50 -21.34 -18.21
N ARG A 51 -1.80 -21.30 -17.84
CA ARG A 51 -2.28 -20.71 -16.59
C ARG A 51 -1.75 -21.46 -15.36
N SER A 52 -1.74 -22.79 -15.38
CA SER A 52 -1.21 -23.63 -14.30
C SER A 52 0.30 -23.41 -14.11
N LEU A 53 1.08 -23.40 -15.20
CA LEU A 53 2.51 -23.11 -15.20
C LEU A 53 2.81 -21.67 -14.75
N HIS A 54 1.98 -20.70 -15.15
CA HIS A 54 2.10 -19.31 -14.70
C HIS A 54 1.88 -19.21 -13.18
N HIS A 55 0.80 -19.80 -12.65
CA HIS A 55 0.54 -19.83 -11.21
C HIS A 55 1.66 -20.51 -10.43
N ALA A 56 2.13 -21.67 -10.89
CA ALA A 56 3.27 -22.36 -10.28
C ALA A 56 4.56 -21.52 -10.32
N ARG A 57 4.80 -20.73 -11.38
CA ARG A 57 5.94 -19.81 -11.48
C ARG A 57 5.80 -18.64 -10.48
N VAL A 58 4.64 -18.00 -10.41
CA VAL A 58 4.38 -16.88 -9.49
C VAL A 58 4.52 -17.33 -8.04
N GLN A 59 3.92 -18.47 -7.66
CA GLN A 59 4.08 -19.07 -6.33
C GLN A 59 5.55 -19.36 -5.96
N ARG A 60 6.35 -19.87 -6.90
CA ARG A 60 7.79 -20.12 -6.69
C ARG A 60 8.56 -18.83 -6.45
N LEU A 61 8.30 -17.78 -7.25
CA LEU A 61 8.95 -16.47 -7.10
C LEU A 61 8.58 -15.81 -5.76
N TYR A 62 7.30 -15.85 -5.38
CA TYR A 62 6.86 -15.28 -4.10
C TYR A 62 7.43 -16.06 -2.90
N ARG A 63 7.49 -17.40 -2.98
CA ARG A 63 8.17 -18.22 -1.97
C ARG A 63 9.65 -17.87 -1.84
N GLN A 64 10.34 -17.60 -2.96
CA GLN A 64 11.73 -17.14 -2.94
C GLN A 64 11.86 -15.75 -2.27
N GLN A 65 10.94 -14.82 -2.53
CA GLN A 65 10.89 -13.53 -1.83
C GLN A 65 10.72 -13.70 -0.32
N LEU A 66 9.77 -14.53 0.14
CA LEU A 66 9.59 -14.83 1.56
C LEU A 66 10.81 -15.50 2.21
N LEU A 67 11.50 -16.38 1.47
CA LEU A 67 12.72 -17.03 1.95
C LEU A 67 13.93 -16.08 2.00
N ALA A 68 13.93 -15.02 1.20
CA ALA A 68 14.99 -14.01 1.19
C ALA A 68 14.88 -12.97 2.33
N LEU A 69 13.71 -12.89 2.99
CA LEU A 69 13.54 -12.13 4.23
C LEU A 69 14.35 -12.77 5.38
N SER A 70 14.74 -11.97 6.37
CA SER A 70 15.17 -12.46 7.68
C SER A 70 14.00 -13.13 8.44
N PRO A 71 14.25 -13.87 9.54
CA PRO A 71 13.16 -14.40 10.37
C PRO A 71 12.21 -13.30 10.87
N SER A 72 12.73 -12.20 11.41
CA SER A 72 11.92 -11.10 11.92
C SER A 72 11.18 -10.34 10.82
N GLU A 73 11.80 -10.12 9.66
CA GLU A 73 11.14 -9.55 8.48
C GLU A 73 9.99 -10.46 7.98
N PHE A 74 10.14 -11.78 8.09
CA PHE A 74 9.08 -12.74 7.76
C PHE A 74 7.92 -12.66 8.76
N GLU A 75 8.19 -12.61 10.06
CA GLU A 75 7.17 -12.41 11.11
C GLU A 75 6.37 -11.11 10.89
N GLN A 76 7.07 -10.00 10.61
CA GLN A 76 6.45 -8.72 10.24
C GLN A 76 5.61 -8.81 8.97
N ARG A 77 6.08 -9.54 7.95
CA ARG A 77 5.33 -9.76 6.70
C ARG A 77 4.05 -10.57 6.94
N ILE A 78 4.04 -11.50 7.90
CA ILE A 78 2.84 -12.21 8.33
C ILE A 78 1.91 -11.30 9.15
N ALA A 79 2.43 -10.43 10.03
CA ALA A 79 1.61 -9.47 10.76
C ALA A 79 0.86 -8.52 9.82
N LEU A 80 1.56 -7.89 8.85
CA LEU A 80 0.94 -7.05 7.82
C LEU A 80 -0.12 -7.81 7.00
N LEU A 81 0.13 -9.09 6.68
CA LEU A 81 -0.83 -9.95 6.00
C LEU A 81 -2.10 -10.19 6.85
N LEU A 82 -1.97 -10.36 8.16
CA LEU A 82 -3.12 -10.49 9.05
C LEU A 82 -3.93 -9.18 9.10
N GLU A 83 -3.27 -8.02 9.19
CA GLU A 83 -3.94 -6.71 9.10
C GLU A 83 -4.71 -6.52 7.79
N ASP A 84 -4.11 -6.88 6.65
CA ASP A 84 -4.77 -6.84 5.33
C ASP A 84 -5.99 -7.76 5.23
N LEU A 85 -5.95 -8.89 5.95
CA LEU A 85 -7.07 -9.82 6.10
C LEU A 85 -8.13 -9.34 7.11
N GLY A 86 -7.98 -8.15 7.69
CA GLY A 86 -8.92 -7.53 8.62
C GLY A 86 -8.83 -8.06 10.05
N TRP A 87 -7.69 -8.64 10.44
CA TRP A 87 -7.44 -9.02 11.82
C TRP A 87 -7.17 -7.78 12.67
N GLN A 88 -7.44 -7.89 13.97
CA GLN A 88 -7.39 -6.79 14.94
C GLN A 88 -6.30 -7.05 15.97
N ASN A 89 -5.80 -6.00 16.64
CA ASN A 89 -4.83 -6.11 17.73
C ASN A 89 -3.61 -6.99 17.36
N VAL A 90 -3.12 -6.86 16.13
CA VAL A 90 -1.97 -7.60 15.61
C VAL A 90 -0.70 -6.99 16.21
N VAL A 91 0.06 -7.81 16.93
CA VAL A 91 1.29 -7.39 17.62
C VAL A 91 2.36 -8.46 17.40
N VAL A 92 3.43 -8.10 16.70
CA VAL A 92 4.65 -8.91 16.62
C VAL A 92 5.32 -8.91 17.99
N ARG A 93 5.68 -10.09 18.50
CA ARG A 93 6.48 -10.23 19.71
C ARG A 93 7.94 -10.44 19.30
N GLY A 94 8.82 -9.58 19.78
CA GLY A 94 10.23 -9.61 19.46
C GLY A 94 11.06 -9.86 20.70
N GLY A 95 11.58 -11.07 20.85
CA GLY A 95 12.45 -11.39 21.99
C GLY A 95 12.95 -12.83 22.03
N SER A 96 14.19 -12.98 22.50
CA SER A 96 14.66 -14.26 23.05
C SER A 96 13.98 -14.49 24.40
N GLY A 97 12.81 -15.13 24.39
CA GLY A 97 12.01 -15.35 25.61
C GLY A 97 10.55 -15.72 25.37
N ASP A 98 10.00 -15.43 24.19
CA ASP A 98 8.55 -15.43 23.91
C ASP A 98 7.91 -16.83 23.80
N ARG A 99 8.62 -17.88 24.25
CA ARG A 99 8.21 -19.30 24.26
C ARG A 99 7.72 -19.81 22.88
N GLY A 100 8.20 -19.19 21.81
CA GLY A 100 7.85 -19.53 20.43
C GLY A 100 6.53 -18.94 19.92
N VAL A 101 5.99 -17.90 20.54
CA VAL A 101 4.89 -17.11 19.96
C VAL A 101 5.46 -15.83 19.35
N ASP A 102 5.40 -15.73 18.03
CA ASP A 102 6.06 -14.64 17.30
C ASP A 102 5.07 -13.49 16.98
N ILE A 103 3.76 -13.77 16.95
CA ILE A 103 2.69 -12.75 16.77
C ILE A 103 1.49 -13.11 17.64
N THR A 104 0.85 -12.12 18.23
CA THR A 104 -0.51 -12.21 18.80
C THR A 104 -1.49 -11.39 17.98
N ALA A 105 -2.68 -11.90 17.72
CA ALA A 105 -3.73 -11.21 16.97
C ALA A 105 -5.12 -11.58 17.50
N GLN A 106 -6.15 -10.85 17.06
CA GLN A 106 -7.55 -11.13 17.37
C GLN A 106 -8.39 -11.15 16.10
N ARG A 107 -9.37 -12.06 16.06
CA ARG A 107 -10.31 -12.18 14.95
C ARG A 107 -11.60 -12.81 15.43
N ASP A 108 -12.73 -12.24 15.01
CA ASP A 108 -14.08 -12.75 15.29
C ASP A 108 -14.33 -12.97 16.80
N GLY A 109 -13.74 -12.10 17.64
CA GLY A 109 -13.79 -12.16 19.11
C GLY A 109 -12.78 -13.10 19.78
N LEU A 110 -12.09 -13.94 19.01
CA LEU A 110 -11.11 -14.92 19.52
C LEU A 110 -9.68 -14.35 19.51
N ARG A 111 -8.88 -14.74 20.50
CA ARG A 111 -7.45 -14.46 20.61
C ARG A 111 -6.63 -15.58 19.95
N TYR A 112 -5.75 -15.18 19.04
CA TYR A 112 -4.85 -16.07 18.34
C TYR A 112 -3.39 -15.83 18.73
N ILE A 113 -2.64 -16.92 18.90
CA ILE A 113 -1.18 -16.92 18.88
C ILE A 113 -0.68 -17.48 17.55
N ILE A 114 0.36 -16.88 16.98
CA ILE A 114 0.91 -17.29 15.68
C ILE A 114 2.41 -17.50 15.82
N GLN A 115 2.89 -18.63 15.31
CA GLN A 115 4.31 -18.92 15.18
C GLN A 115 4.68 -19.00 13.70
N CYS A 116 5.81 -18.39 13.34
CA CYS A 116 6.35 -18.29 12.01
C CYS A 116 7.62 -19.15 11.88
N LYS A 117 7.70 -19.98 10.83
CA LYS A 117 8.89 -20.80 10.51
C LYS A 117 9.27 -20.68 9.05
N ARG A 118 10.17 -19.72 8.76
CA ARG A 118 10.79 -19.47 7.45
C ARG A 118 11.79 -20.57 7.07
N TYR A 119 11.29 -21.78 6.76
CA TYR A 119 12.09 -22.96 6.44
C TYR A 119 11.97 -23.41 4.98
N THR A 120 12.97 -24.17 4.53
CA THR A 120 13.01 -24.85 3.23
C THR A 120 12.65 -26.33 3.30
N LYS A 121 12.95 -26.99 4.43
CA LYS A 121 12.60 -28.38 4.77
C LYS A 121 11.23 -28.46 5.46
N PRO A 122 10.54 -29.62 5.46
CA PRO A 122 9.26 -29.77 6.15
C PRO A 122 9.36 -29.50 7.67
N VAL A 123 8.34 -28.87 8.25
CA VAL A 123 8.26 -28.56 9.69
C VAL A 123 7.79 -29.80 10.46
N GLY A 124 8.55 -30.15 11.51
CA GLY A 124 8.34 -31.33 12.36
C GLY A 124 7.33 -31.13 13.50
N PRO A 125 6.92 -32.24 14.16
CA PRO A 125 5.83 -32.25 15.15
C PRO A 125 6.17 -31.55 16.46
N ASN A 126 7.44 -31.31 16.75
CA ASN A 126 7.87 -30.56 17.94
C ASN A 126 7.22 -29.17 17.96
N TYR A 127 7.25 -28.42 16.85
CA TYR A 127 6.66 -27.08 16.76
C TYR A 127 5.13 -27.08 16.96
N VAL A 128 4.46 -28.17 16.56
CA VAL A 128 3.02 -28.37 16.81
C VAL A 128 2.77 -28.51 18.30
N ARG A 129 3.51 -29.39 18.99
CA ARG A 129 3.39 -29.60 20.44
C ARG A 129 3.77 -28.37 21.26
N ASP A 130 4.87 -27.70 20.89
CA ASP A 130 5.34 -26.49 21.57
C ASP A 130 4.28 -25.37 21.50
N LEU A 131 3.69 -25.15 20.33
CA LEU A 131 2.66 -24.12 20.12
C LEU A 131 1.31 -24.49 20.75
N VAL A 132 0.94 -25.78 20.78
CA VAL A 132 -0.23 -26.26 21.53
C VAL A 132 -0.04 -26.07 23.04
N GLY A 133 1.16 -26.29 23.57
CA GLY A 133 1.49 -25.94 24.95
C GLY A 133 1.42 -24.44 25.23
N ALA A 134 1.84 -23.61 24.26
CA ALA A 134 1.77 -22.16 24.37
C ALA A 134 0.33 -21.61 24.42
N LEU A 135 -0.68 -22.30 23.88
CA LEU A 135 -2.09 -21.90 23.97
C LEU A 135 -2.55 -21.72 25.41
N GLN A 136 -2.28 -22.71 26.27
CA GLN A 136 -2.67 -22.66 27.68
C GLN A 136 -1.89 -21.60 28.45
N ILE A 137 -0.59 -21.46 28.17
CA ILE A 137 0.30 -20.49 28.82
C ILE A 137 -0.11 -19.04 28.49
N GLN A 138 -0.45 -18.75 27.24
CA GLN A 138 -0.80 -17.41 26.76
C GLN A 138 -2.30 -17.09 26.89
N GLN A 139 -3.11 -18.06 27.36
CA GLN A 139 -4.57 -17.97 27.41
C GLN A 139 -5.15 -17.49 26.08
N ALA A 140 -4.84 -18.22 25.01
CA ALA A 140 -5.34 -17.95 23.65
C ALA A 140 -6.28 -19.07 23.20
N ASP A 141 -7.30 -18.69 22.45
CA ASP A 141 -8.37 -19.59 22.01
C ASP A 141 -7.92 -20.49 20.85
N ARG A 142 -7.03 -19.95 19.99
CA ARG A 142 -6.54 -20.64 18.77
C ARG A 142 -5.09 -20.31 18.46
N ALA A 143 -4.44 -21.20 17.74
CA ALA A 143 -3.07 -21.05 17.27
C ALA A 143 -2.99 -21.15 15.74
N ILE A 144 -1.98 -20.51 15.15
CA ILE A 144 -1.59 -20.72 13.75
C ILE A 144 -0.09 -20.98 13.68
N LEU A 145 0.31 -22.10 13.06
CA LEU A 145 1.71 -22.35 12.68
C LEU A 145 1.88 -22.05 11.19
N VAL A 146 2.63 -21.00 10.87
CA VAL A 146 2.86 -20.51 9.49
C VAL A 146 4.24 -20.94 9.02
N THR A 147 4.35 -21.46 7.79
CA THR A 147 5.66 -21.78 7.19
C THR A 147 5.73 -21.50 5.69
N THR A 148 6.92 -21.10 5.24
CA THR A 148 7.31 -21.08 3.83
C THR A 148 7.51 -22.48 3.23
N SER A 149 7.24 -23.55 3.99
CA SER A 149 7.52 -24.94 3.64
C SER A 149 6.24 -25.79 3.60
N THR A 150 6.37 -27.09 3.86
CA THR A 150 5.28 -28.00 4.20
C THR A 150 5.37 -28.47 5.65
N PHE A 151 4.34 -29.13 6.15
CA PHE A 151 4.38 -29.91 7.39
C PHE A 151 4.58 -31.39 7.08
N THR A 152 5.28 -32.12 7.95
CA THR A 152 5.32 -33.59 7.90
C THR A 152 3.94 -34.18 8.20
N ASP A 153 3.69 -35.41 7.76
CA ASP A 153 2.40 -36.07 8.01
C ASP A 153 2.14 -36.25 9.51
N GLN A 154 3.18 -36.53 10.29
CA GLN A 154 3.10 -36.57 11.76
C GLN A 154 2.67 -35.22 12.36
N SER A 155 3.21 -34.09 11.88
CA SER A 155 2.75 -32.75 12.31
C SER A 155 1.28 -32.52 11.96
N ARG A 156 0.82 -33.01 10.79
CA ARG A 156 -0.59 -32.91 10.39
C ARG A 156 -1.50 -33.84 11.20
N LEU A 157 -1.00 -34.97 11.68
CA LEU A 157 -1.73 -35.88 12.58
C LEU A 157 -1.83 -35.27 13.99
N GLU A 158 -0.73 -34.78 14.56
CA GLU A 158 -0.71 -34.17 15.90
C GLU A 158 -1.53 -32.88 15.99
N ALA A 159 -1.71 -32.14 14.89
CA ALA A 159 -2.60 -30.97 14.84
C ALA A 159 -4.10 -31.33 14.76
N ARG A 160 -4.49 -32.57 14.44
CA ARG A 160 -5.92 -32.93 14.34
C ARG A 160 -6.59 -32.89 15.71
N GLY A 161 -7.76 -32.26 15.76
CA GLY A 161 -8.53 -32.08 16.99
C GLY A 161 -7.99 -31.01 17.95
N GLN A 162 -6.85 -30.38 17.63
CA GLN A 162 -6.31 -29.25 18.39
C GLN A 162 -6.90 -27.93 17.89
N ALA A 163 -6.86 -26.90 18.72
CA ALA A 163 -7.18 -25.52 18.33
C ALA A 163 -6.05 -24.85 17.51
N LEU A 164 -5.40 -25.61 16.62
CA LEU A 164 -4.24 -25.19 15.83
C LEU A 164 -4.52 -25.30 14.33
N GLU A 165 -4.32 -24.21 13.61
CA GLU A 165 -4.30 -24.20 12.14
C GLU A 165 -2.87 -24.30 11.61
N LEU A 166 -2.69 -25.06 10.53
CA LEU A 166 -1.41 -25.23 9.84
C LEU A 166 -1.42 -24.48 8.51
N TRP A 167 -0.69 -23.37 8.42
CA TRP A 167 -0.59 -22.55 7.21
C TRP A 167 0.74 -22.87 6.50
N ASP A 168 0.72 -23.89 5.63
CA ASP A 168 1.86 -24.20 4.77
C ASP A 168 1.96 -23.23 3.57
N HIS A 169 3.01 -23.35 2.75
CA HIS A 169 3.24 -22.48 1.61
C HIS A 169 2.03 -22.31 0.67
N ARG A 170 1.14 -23.31 0.57
CA ARG A 170 -0.06 -23.25 -0.28
C ARG A 170 -1.16 -22.44 0.38
N ILE A 171 -1.44 -22.69 1.65
CA ILE A 171 -2.44 -21.93 2.42
C ILE A 171 -1.98 -20.49 2.60
N LEU A 172 -0.70 -20.27 2.90
CA LEU A 172 -0.10 -18.95 3.00
C LEU A 172 -0.28 -18.17 1.68
N TRP A 173 -0.01 -18.78 0.52
CA TRP A 173 -0.26 -18.17 -0.78
C TRP A 173 -1.74 -17.77 -0.98
N GLN A 174 -2.69 -18.65 -0.66
CA GLN A 174 -4.12 -18.34 -0.74
C GLN A 174 -4.51 -17.15 0.14
N ARG A 175 -3.93 -17.03 1.34
CA ARG A 175 -4.14 -15.89 2.24
C ARG A 175 -3.57 -14.58 1.68
N ILE A 176 -2.44 -14.63 0.98
CA ILE A 176 -1.86 -13.47 0.30
C ILE A 176 -2.74 -13.02 -0.87
N GLU A 177 -3.21 -13.94 -1.71
CA GLU A 177 -4.17 -13.62 -2.77
C GLU A 177 -5.47 -13.01 -2.18
N GLU A 178 -6.00 -13.58 -1.10
CA GLU A 178 -7.18 -13.06 -0.39
C GLU A 178 -6.97 -11.60 0.09
N ALA A 179 -5.79 -11.31 0.68
CA ALA A 179 -5.41 -9.96 1.11
C ALA A 179 -5.28 -8.97 -0.05
N GLU A 180 -4.66 -9.38 -1.17
CA GLU A 180 -4.55 -8.55 -2.38
C GLU A 180 -5.92 -8.22 -2.98
N GLN A 181 -6.83 -9.19 -3.09
CA GLN A 181 -8.19 -8.94 -3.58
C GLN A 181 -8.98 -7.99 -2.67
N ARG A 182 -8.82 -8.11 -1.35
CA ARG A 182 -9.41 -7.16 -0.37
C ARG A 182 -8.85 -5.75 -0.53
N ARG A 183 -7.54 -5.60 -0.74
CA ARG A 183 -6.91 -4.29 -1.03
C ARG A 183 -7.48 -3.66 -2.30
N LEU A 184 -7.54 -4.41 -3.40
CA LEU A 184 -8.06 -3.92 -4.68
C LEU A 184 -9.54 -3.49 -4.60
N THR A 185 -10.40 -4.30 -3.97
CA THR A 185 -11.81 -3.96 -3.78
C THR A 185 -12.01 -2.76 -2.84
N ASN A 186 -11.23 -2.64 -1.77
CA ASN A 186 -11.27 -1.48 -0.88
C ASN A 186 -10.80 -0.18 -1.58
N GLN A 187 -9.76 -0.24 -2.41
CA GLN A 187 -9.32 0.90 -3.23
C GLN A 187 -10.40 1.33 -4.24
N GLN A 188 -11.06 0.37 -4.90
CA GLN A 188 -12.16 0.67 -5.82
C GLN A 188 -13.37 1.32 -5.10
N ARG A 189 -13.72 0.83 -3.90
CA ARG A 189 -14.76 1.45 -3.06
C ARG A 189 -14.41 2.90 -2.70
N ARG A 190 -13.18 3.16 -2.25
CA ARG A 190 -12.70 4.53 -1.94
C ARG A 190 -12.74 5.47 -3.16
N LYS A 191 -12.34 5.00 -4.34
CA LYS A 191 -12.42 5.80 -5.58
C LYS A 191 -13.87 6.14 -5.95
N ARG A 192 -14.80 5.18 -5.83
CA ARG A 192 -16.23 5.41 -6.10
C ARG A 192 -16.90 6.35 -5.09
N SER A 193 -16.57 6.23 -3.79
CA SER A 193 -17.16 7.09 -2.75
C SER A 193 -16.73 8.56 -2.86
N VAL A 194 -15.58 8.85 -3.47
CA VAL A 194 -15.15 10.23 -3.76
C VAL A 194 -15.70 10.73 -5.10
N ALA A 195 -15.77 9.87 -6.12
CA ALA A 195 -16.27 10.26 -7.45
C ALA A 195 -17.76 10.65 -7.46
N LEU A 196 -18.62 9.94 -6.72
CA LEU A 196 -20.06 10.20 -6.70
C LEU A 196 -20.44 11.63 -6.23
N PRO A 197 -19.98 12.11 -5.05
CA PRO A 197 -20.31 13.46 -4.58
C PRO A 197 -19.66 14.55 -5.44
N VAL A 198 -18.48 14.31 -6.01
CA VAL A 198 -17.83 15.28 -6.93
C VAL A 198 -18.62 15.42 -8.23
N ALA A 199 -19.07 14.31 -8.82
CA ALA A 199 -19.95 14.33 -9.99
C ALA A 199 -21.31 15.00 -9.69
N PHE A 200 -21.88 14.74 -8.52
CA PHE A 200 -23.11 15.40 -8.06
C PHE A 200 -22.92 16.91 -7.88
N ALA A 201 -21.81 17.35 -7.27
CA ALA A 201 -21.50 18.77 -7.08
C ALA A 201 -21.25 19.50 -8.42
N LEU A 202 -20.58 18.86 -9.39
CA LEU A 202 -20.42 19.38 -10.75
C LEU A 202 -21.76 19.49 -11.48
N GLY A 203 -22.61 18.46 -11.39
CA GLY A 203 -23.96 18.47 -11.96
C GLY A 203 -24.84 19.58 -11.36
N LEU A 204 -24.81 19.75 -10.03
CA LEU A 204 -25.56 20.79 -9.33
C LEU A 204 -25.10 22.20 -9.74
N ASN A 205 -23.79 22.44 -9.87
CA ASN A 205 -23.27 23.72 -10.35
C ASN A 205 -23.69 24.02 -11.79
N LEU A 206 -23.73 23.02 -12.68
CA LEU A 206 -24.23 23.19 -14.05
C LEU A 206 -25.73 23.50 -14.10
N VAL A 207 -26.54 22.88 -13.23
CA VAL A 207 -27.98 23.19 -13.10
C VAL A 207 -28.17 24.61 -12.58
N VAL A 208 -27.44 25.02 -11.54
CA VAL A 208 -27.50 26.40 -11.00
C VAL A 208 -27.05 27.42 -12.05
N ALA A 209 -25.98 27.14 -12.80
CA ALA A 209 -25.53 27.99 -13.90
C ALA A 209 -26.55 28.08 -15.04
N GLY A 210 -27.21 26.97 -15.41
CA GLY A 210 -28.27 26.96 -16.41
C GLY A 210 -29.49 27.77 -15.97
N ILE A 211 -29.89 27.68 -14.70
CA ILE A 211 -30.98 28.48 -14.12
C ILE A 211 -30.58 29.96 -14.10
N ALA A 212 -29.36 30.30 -13.65
CA ALA A 212 -28.85 31.68 -13.64
C ALA A 212 -28.80 32.29 -15.06
N PHE A 213 -28.34 31.52 -16.06
CA PHE A 213 -28.36 31.92 -17.47
C PHE A 213 -29.78 32.13 -18.00
N SER A 214 -30.74 31.29 -17.57
CA SER A 214 -32.14 31.40 -17.97
C SER A 214 -32.86 32.61 -17.36
N ILE A 215 -32.47 33.01 -16.14
CA ILE A 215 -33.05 34.16 -15.43
C ILE A 215 -32.37 35.48 -15.85
N SER A 216 -31.04 35.48 -15.98
CA SER A 216 -30.24 36.70 -16.17
C SER A 216 -29.80 36.94 -17.63
N GLY A 217 -30.02 35.98 -18.52
CA GLY A 217 -29.48 35.98 -19.88
C GLY A 217 -27.96 35.74 -19.95
N PRO A 218 -27.38 35.69 -21.16
CA PRO A 218 -25.93 35.75 -21.33
C PRO A 218 -25.40 37.10 -20.83
N PRO A 219 -24.23 37.15 -20.17
CA PRO A 219 -23.60 38.42 -19.80
C PRO A 219 -23.31 39.22 -21.06
N VAL A 220 -23.87 40.43 -21.15
CA VAL A 220 -23.65 41.33 -22.28
C VAL A 220 -22.26 41.95 -22.16
N ILE A 221 -21.26 41.30 -22.77
CA ILE A 221 -19.91 41.83 -22.89
C ILE A 221 -19.88 42.78 -24.10
N SER A 222 -20.14 44.06 -23.86
CA SER A 222 -19.84 45.10 -24.85
C SER A 222 -18.32 45.25 -24.98
N ILE A 223 -17.77 44.69 -26.07
CA ILE A 223 -16.39 44.96 -26.48
C ILE A 223 -16.40 46.31 -27.20
N ASP A 224 -16.18 47.40 -26.46
CA ASP A 224 -15.88 48.67 -27.12
C ASP A 224 -14.46 48.62 -27.72
N ARG A 225 -14.28 49.30 -28.86
CA ARG A 225 -12.96 49.41 -29.49
C ARG A 225 -12.15 50.43 -28.71
N ILE A 226 -10.90 50.07 -28.39
CA ILE A 226 -9.93 50.77 -27.51
C ILE A 226 -10.05 50.27 -26.06
N GLY A 227 -9.09 49.43 -25.68
CA GLY A 227 -9.08 48.82 -24.34
C GLY A 227 -8.56 49.76 -23.26
N GLN A 228 -9.42 50.08 -22.28
CA GLN A 228 -9.03 50.39 -20.91
C GLN A 228 -10.18 50.03 -19.96
N LEU A 229 -9.88 49.36 -18.85
CA LEU A 229 -10.83 49.14 -17.76
C LEU A 229 -10.76 50.34 -16.80
N VAL A 230 -11.81 51.16 -16.79
CA VAL A 230 -12.03 52.22 -15.80
C VAL A 230 -13.38 51.97 -15.11
N PRO A 231 -13.43 51.90 -13.77
CA PRO A 231 -14.71 51.85 -13.07
C PRO A 231 -15.35 53.25 -13.07
N VAL A 232 -16.45 53.41 -13.80
CA VAL A 232 -17.24 54.65 -13.79
C VAL A 232 -18.09 54.69 -12.52
N GLY A 233 -17.97 55.78 -11.77
CA GLY A 233 -18.64 55.96 -10.49
C GLY A 233 -20.03 56.56 -10.57
N GLU A 234 -20.66 56.53 -9.40
CA GLU A 234 -21.79 57.31 -8.88
C GLU A 234 -22.31 58.51 -9.70
N THR A 235 -23.63 58.56 -9.85
CA THR A 235 -24.39 59.82 -9.86
C THR A 235 -25.53 59.74 -8.82
N ASN A 236 -25.77 60.85 -8.11
CA ASN A 236 -26.63 60.93 -6.92
C ASN A 236 -27.99 61.59 -7.20
N GLY A 237 -29.01 61.22 -6.41
CA GLY A 237 -30.35 61.87 -6.34
C GLY A 237 -31.51 60.87 -6.53
N GLU A 238 -32.58 60.83 -5.73
CA GLU A 238 -33.06 61.77 -4.70
C GLU A 238 -33.72 61.08 -3.48
N ARG A 239 -33.42 61.63 -2.29
CA ARG A 239 -34.26 61.91 -1.11
C ARG A 239 -35.66 61.22 -0.97
N ALA A 240 -35.82 60.46 0.12
CA ALA A 240 -37.07 60.34 0.88
C ALA A 240 -36.79 60.25 2.41
N THR A 241 -37.73 60.67 3.26
CA THR A 241 -37.49 61.09 4.66
C THR A 241 -38.28 60.31 5.73
N SER A 242 -37.65 59.98 6.88
CA SER A 242 -38.21 60.05 8.28
C SER A 242 -37.29 59.28 9.27
N ARG A 243 -36.75 59.88 10.36
CA ARG A 243 -37.35 60.13 11.71
C ARG A 243 -37.57 58.82 12.51
N SER A 244 -36.84 58.48 13.58
CA SER A 244 -36.91 59.02 14.96
C SER A 244 -35.72 58.45 15.78
N LEU A 245 -34.89 59.20 16.52
CA LEU A 245 -35.07 59.65 17.92
C LEU A 245 -35.29 58.52 18.96
N GLY A 246 -34.34 58.38 19.91
CA GLY A 246 -34.33 57.36 20.98
C GLY A 246 -33.14 57.51 21.95
N THR A 247 -33.21 58.48 22.84
CA THR A 247 -32.18 58.85 23.84
C THR A 247 -32.17 57.90 25.04
N ASN A 248 -31.01 57.67 25.70
CA ASN A 248 -30.78 57.94 27.14
C ASN A 248 -29.52 57.25 27.71
N SER A 249 -28.64 58.05 28.32
CA SER A 249 -27.76 57.63 29.42
C SER A 249 -28.54 57.69 30.75
N PRO A 250 -27.95 57.23 31.87
CA PRO A 250 -27.40 58.26 32.76
C PRO A 250 -26.06 57.90 33.42
N THR A 251 -25.43 58.94 33.97
CA THR A 251 -24.13 58.94 34.66
C THR A 251 -24.35 59.15 36.17
N LEU A 252 -23.46 58.66 37.03
CA LEU A 252 -23.31 59.16 38.41
C LEU A 252 -21.82 59.41 38.76
N GLN A 253 -21.56 60.41 39.60
CA GLN A 253 -20.25 61.00 39.93
C GLN A 253 -19.82 60.73 41.39
N SER A 254 -18.59 61.20 41.74
CA SER A 254 -18.07 61.57 43.10
C SER A 254 -17.31 60.50 43.92
N THR A 255 -16.30 60.79 44.79
CA THR A 255 -15.55 62.03 45.12
C THR A 255 -14.19 61.79 45.88
N VAL A 256 -13.05 62.12 45.25
CA VAL A 256 -11.79 62.71 45.83
C VAL A 256 -11.03 61.94 46.99
N PRO A 257 -9.93 62.41 47.67
CA PRO A 257 -8.61 61.71 47.61
C PRO A 257 -7.82 61.42 48.93
N ASN A 258 -6.79 60.54 48.90
CA ASN A 258 -5.38 60.81 49.34
C ASN A 258 -4.46 59.55 49.53
N ARG A 259 -3.37 59.50 48.73
CA ARG A 259 -1.92 59.26 49.04
C ARG A 259 -1.47 58.67 50.42
N PRO A 260 -0.35 57.90 50.56
CA PRO A 260 0.39 57.00 49.63
C PRO A 260 0.81 55.62 50.25
N SER A 261 1.37 54.70 49.45
CA SER A 261 2.59 53.97 49.86
C SER A 261 3.35 53.41 48.64
N VAL A 262 4.64 53.08 48.83
CA VAL A 262 5.65 52.86 47.76
C VAL A 262 5.85 51.38 47.46
N THR A 263 6.02 51.01 46.18
CA THR A 263 6.73 49.80 45.71
C THR A 263 7.23 50.07 44.26
N PRO A 264 8.44 49.62 43.86
CA PRO A 264 9.21 50.33 42.84
C PRO A 264 8.90 49.98 41.38
N ARG A 265 9.27 50.92 40.50
CA ARG A 265 9.20 50.79 39.04
C ARG A 265 10.47 50.13 38.49
N PRO A 266 10.41 48.96 37.83
CA PRO A 266 11.54 48.46 37.06
C PRO A 266 11.76 49.27 35.76
N THR A 267 13.02 49.37 35.39
CA THR A 267 13.59 50.06 34.22
C THR A 267 12.99 49.61 32.88
N ARG A 268 12.97 50.49 31.87
CA ARG A 268 12.66 50.11 30.48
C ARG A 268 13.75 49.19 29.93
N THR A 269 13.44 47.92 29.70
CA THR A 269 14.27 47.00 28.91
C THR A 269 14.13 47.33 27.42
N PRO A 270 15.21 47.30 26.60
CA PRO A 270 15.13 47.60 25.18
C PRO A 270 14.20 46.64 24.42
N GLN A 271 13.51 47.18 23.41
CA GLN A 271 12.68 46.43 22.48
C GLN A 271 13.55 45.42 21.72
N PRO A 272 13.19 44.12 21.69
CA PRO A 272 13.99 43.11 21.01
C PRO A 272 14.02 43.38 19.50
N THR A 273 15.24 43.46 18.95
CA THR A 273 15.50 43.41 17.51
C THR A 273 14.79 42.21 16.91
N ALA A 274 14.11 42.40 15.78
CA ALA A 274 13.45 41.29 15.08
C ALA A 274 14.47 40.20 14.75
N THR A 275 14.29 39.01 15.35
CA THR A 275 15.08 37.82 15.03
C THR A 275 14.96 37.55 13.53
N PRO A 276 16.07 37.29 12.80
CA PRO A 276 15.98 36.90 11.40
C PRO A 276 15.10 35.65 11.30
N GLN A 277 14.03 35.78 10.52
CA GLN A 277 13.10 34.69 10.24
C GLN A 277 13.89 33.50 9.66
N PRO A 278 13.80 32.30 10.24
CA PRO A 278 14.62 31.18 9.78
C PRO A 278 14.26 30.87 8.34
N THR A 279 15.24 30.99 7.45
CA THR A 279 15.16 30.49 6.08
C THR A 279 14.74 29.03 6.14
N SER A 280 13.56 28.72 5.59
CA SER A 280 13.02 27.37 5.60
C SER A 280 13.86 26.47 4.68
N THR A 281 14.92 25.86 5.24
CA THR A 281 15.62 24.75 4.61
C THR A 281 14.58 23.72 4.17
N PRO A 282 14.61 23.22 2.92
CA PRO A 282 13.63 22.23 2.47
C PRO A 282 13.77 20.97 3.33
N VAL A 283 12.80 20.77 4.22
CA VAL A 283 12.76 19.62 5.13
C VAL A 283 12.53 18.38 4.27
N ARG A 284 13.61 17.63 4.03
CA ARG A 284 13.50 16.34 3.35
C ARG A 284 12.63 15.44 4.23
N PRO A 285 11.62 14.76 3.67
CA PRO A 285 10.73 13.92 4.46
C PRO A 285 11.54 12.79 5.13
N THR A 286 11.22 12.48 6.38
CA THR A 286 11.88 11.45 7.17
C THR A 286 10.90 10.35 7.58
N ALA A 287 11.42 9.17 7.90
CA ALA A 287 10.65 8.10 8.55
C ALA A 287 11.47 7.47 9.68
N SER A 288 10.77 6.97 10.71
CA SER A 288 11.39 6.08 11.68
C SER A 288 11.46 4.66 11.13
N VAL A 289 12.57 3.99 11.38
CA VAL A 289 12.76 2.58 11.09
C VAL A 289 12.04 1.76 12.15
N PHE A 290 11.26 0.75 11.76
CA PHE A 290 10.49 -0.06 12.70
C PHE A 290 11.38 -1.08 13.42
N ASN A 291 11.89 -2.07 12.69
CA ASN A 291 12.65 -3.20 13.27
C ASN A 291 14.08 -3.37 12.71
N GLY A 292 14.53 -2.46 11.85
CA GLY A 292 15.84 -2.55 11.21
C GLY A 292 15.90 -3.56 10.06
N GLY A 293 16.98 -3.51 9.29
CA GLY A 293 17.18 -4.34 8.10
C GLY A 293 18.28 -3.80 7.18
N ASN A 294 18.39 -4.37 5.97
CA ASN A 294 19.51 -4.10 5.08
C ASN A 294 19.28 -2.86 4.18
N VAL A 295 20.26 -1.97 4.12
CA VAL A 295 20.39 -0.92 3.11
C VAL A 295 21.15 -1.49 1.91
N ARG A 296 20.60 -1.39 0.70
CA ARG A 296 21.12 -2.07 -0.50
C ARG A 296 21.50 -1.11 -1.63
N ALA A 297 22.43 -1.54 -2.48
CA ALA A 297 22.83 -0.78 -3.66
C ALA A 297 21.72 -0.64 -4.72
N ALA A 298 20.76 -1.56 -4.76
CA ALA A 298 19.68 -1.60 -5.74
C ALA A 298 18.33 -1.92 -5.08
N PRO A 299 17.18 -1.55 -5.68
CA PRO A 299 15.83 -1.82 -5.18
C PRO A 299 15.42 -3.28 -5.45
N ASN A 300 16.23 -4.23 -4.98
CA ASN A 300 15.98 -5.65 -5.08
C ASN A 300 16.74 -6.42 -3.99
N LEU A 301 16.30 -7.65 -3.71
CA LEU A 301 16.84 -8.49 -2.64
C LEU A 301 18.22 -9.10 -2.96
N GLN A 302 18.64 -9.05 -4.23
CA GLN A 302 19.95 -9.51 -4.70
C GLN A 302 21.02 -8.42 -4.61
N GLY A 303 20.62 -7.14 -4.50
CA GLY A 303 21.53 -6.01 -4.44
C GLY A 303 22.44 -6.08 -3.22
N THR A 304 23.72 -5.77 -3.44
CA THR A 304 24.77 -5.72 -2.42
C THR A 304 24.28 -4.95 -1.19
N VAL A 305 24.42 -5.56 -0.01
CA VAL A 305 24.16 -4.87 1.26
C VAL A 305 25.29 -3.87 1.47
N LEU A 306 24.94 -2.60 1.56
CA LEU A 306 25.86 -1.48 1.80
C LEU A 306 26.03 -1.21 3.30
N ASP A 307 24.93 -1.31 4.05
CA ASP A 307 24.88 -1.09 5.51
C ASP A 307 23.62 -1.74 6.09
N GLN A 308 23.44 -1.69 7.40
CA GLN A 308 22.19 -2.02 8.09
C GLN A 308 21.61 -0.78 8.76
N ILE A 309 20.29 -0.73 8.88
CA ILE A 309 19.55 0.23 9.71
C ILE A 309 18.98 -0.51 10.91
N HIS A 310 18.91 0.17 12.06
CA HIS A 310 18.38 -0.40 13.31
C HIS A 310 16.96 0.10 13.60
N ALA A 311 16.22 -0.63 14.44
CA ALA A 311 14.95 -0.19 15.00
C ALA A 311 15.08 1.23 15.61
N TYR A 312 14.06 2.05 15.42
CA TYR A 312 13.94 3.43 15.88
C TYR A 312 14.94 4.45 15.29
N GLU A 313 15.83 4.07 14.38
CA GLU A 313 16.64 5.04 13.63
C GLU A 313 15.74 5.94 12.77
N THR A 314 16.05 7.23 12.66
CA THR A 314 15.35 8.13 11.73
C THR A 314 16.15 8.24 10.43
N VAL A 315 15.51 7.94 9.30
CA VAL A 315 16.14 7.97 7.97
C VAL A 315 15.53 9.08 7.12
N ILE A 316 16.36 9.68 6.26
CA ILE A 316 15.93 10.68 5.28
C ILE A 316 15.44 9.95 4.03
N LEU A 317 14.25 10.31 3.53
CA LEU A 317 13.64 9.71 2.35
C LEU A 317 14.03 10.51 1.11
N LEU A 318 14.53 9.82 0.08
CA LEU A 318 14.93 10.42 -1.20
C LEU A 318 13.93 10.17 -2.33
N GLY A 319 13.32 8.98 -2.34
CA GLY A 319 12.39 8.58 -3.40
C GLY A 319 11.96 7.13 -3.26
N ARG A 320 11.27 6.61 -4.28
CA ARG A 320 10.76 5.24 -4.33
C ARG A 320 11.03 4.56 -5.67
N SER A 321 11.01 3.23 -5.69
CA SER A 321 10.98 2.45 -6.92
C SER A 321 9.64 2.63 -7.66
N ALA A 322 9.59 2.26 -8.94
CA ALA A 322 8.39 2.41 -9.77
C ALA A 322 7.17 1.61 -9.23
N ASP A 323 7.41 0.48 -8.56
CA ASP A 323 6.40 -0.33 -7.87
C ASP A 323 6.07 0.16 -6.44
N GLY A 324 6.82 1.15 -5.92
CA GLY A 324 6.67 1.67 -4.54
C GLY A 324 7.09 0.72 -3.42
N VAL A 325 7.67 -0.44 -3.75
CA VAL A 325 8.07 -1.49 -2.79
C VAL A 325 9.38 -1.13 -2.08
N TRP A 326 10.26 -0.37 -2.75
CA TRP A 326 11.55 0.07 -2.23
C TRP A 326 11.58 1.58 -2.08
N ILE A 327 12.21 2.02 -1.00
CA ILE A 327 12.40 3.43 -0.66
C ILE A 327 13.91 3.68 -0.65
N ARG A 328 14.34 4.70 -1.39
CA ARG A 328 15.73 5.17 -1.38
C ARG A 328 15.89 6.13 -0.21
N ILE A 329 16.87 5.88 0.65
CA ILE A 329 17.08 6.60 1.91
C ILE A 329 18.53 7.04 2.09
N ILE A 330 18.75 7.96 3.02
CA ILE A 330 20.03 8.16 3.71
C ILE A 330 19.82 7.84 5.19
N ASN A 331 20.69 7.00 5.75
CA ASN A 331 20.63 6.63 7.17
C ASN A 331 21.43 7.59 8.08
N PRO A 332 21.38 7.47 9.43
CA PRO A 332 22.11 8.34 10.33
C PRO A 332 23.64 8.33 10.17
N ARG A 333 24.21 7.30 9.53
CA ARG A 333 25.64 7.16 9.21
C ARG A 333 26.03 7.85 7.90
N GLY A 334 25.07 8.45 7.19
CA GLY A 334 25.27 9.07 5.88
C GLY A 334 25.31 8.09 4.70
N GLN A 335 25.07 6.78 4.94
CA GLN A 335 25.01 5.80 3.86
C GLN A 335 23.68 5.94 3.11
N GLU A 336 23.79 6.17 1.80
CA GLU A 336 22.65 6.15 0.88
C GLU A 336 22.38 4.72 0.38
N GLY A 337 21.11 4.35 0.21
CA GLY A 337 20.74 3.13 -0.48
C GLY A 337 19.25 2.82 -0.41
N TRP A 338 18.90 1.61 -0.83
CA TRP A 338 17.53 1.14 -0.93
C TRP A 338 17.16 0.25 0.25
N VAL A 339 16.03 0.56 0.89
CA VAL A 339 15.42 -0.27 1.94
C VAL A 339 14.02 -0.69 1.52
N HIS A 340 13.58 -1.86 1.95
CA HIS A 340 12.23 -2.33 1.67
C HIS A 340 11.22 -1.51 2.50
N ARG A 341 10.08 -1.13 1.88
CA ARG A 341 9.07 -0.24 2.48
C ARG A 341 8.64 -0.66 3.89
N SER A 342 8.50 -1.97 4.15
CA SER A 342 8.03 -2.47 5.45
C SER A 342 9.00 -2.23 6.62
N LEU A 343 10.24 -1.82 6.35
CA LEU A 343 11.20 -1.47 7.39
C LEU A 343 10.95 -0.08 7.97
N LEU A 344 10.08 0.73 7.34
CA LEU A 344 9.85 2.14 7.67
C LEU A 344 8.41 2.38 8.11
N THR A 345 8.25 3.12 9.20
CA THR A 345 6.97 3.72 9.62
C THR A 345 6.67 4.90 8.70
N LEU A 346 6.08 4.59 7.53
CA LEU A 346 5.88 5.51 6.43
C LEU A 346 4.40 5.83 6.23
N ASP A 347 4.02 7.09 6.46
CA ASP A 347 2.69 7.60 6.13
C ASP A 347 2.40 7.35 4.62
N PRO A 348 1.27 6.72 4.26
CA PRO A 348 0.85 6.56 2.87
C PRO A 348 0.85 7.87 2.05
N ALA A 349 0.47 9.00 2.64
CA ALA A 349 0.45 10.30 1.96
C ALA A 349 1.87 10.77 1.60
N ILE A 350 2.83 10.65 2.53
CA ILE A 350 4.25 10.97 2.28
C ILE A 350 4.82 10.01 1.23
N ALA A 351 4.45 8.73 1.28
CA ALA A 351 4.92 7.74 0.33
C ALA A 351 4.47 8.00 -1.12
N GLU A 352 3.28 8.54 -1.33
CA GLU A 352 2.78 8.87 -2.66
C GLU A 352 3.47 10.12 -3.25
N THR A 353 3.89 11.07 -2.41
CA THR A 353 4.65 12.27 -2.83
C THR A 353 6.12 12.02 -3.13
N LEU A 354 6.69 10.87 -2.73
CA LEU A 354 8.07 10.53 -3.05
C LEU A 354 8.29 10.34 -4.57
N PRO A 355 9.33 10.95 -5.16
CA PRO A 355 9.63 10.83 -6.58
C PRO A 355 10.01 9.39 -6.93
N VAL A 356 9.61 8.94 -8.12
CA VAL A 356 10.03 7.64 -8.66
C VAL A 356 11.46 7.77 -9.17
N ILE A 357 12.37 6.99 -8.59
CA ILE A 357 13.78 6.93 -8.97
C ILE A 357 14.02 5.59 -9.67
N THR A 358 14.39 5.64 -10.94
CA THR A 358 14.96 4.48 -11.64
C THR A 358 16.37 4.20 -11.12
N PRO A 359 16.71 2.94 -10.81
CA PRO A 359 18.01 2.56 -10.25
C PRO A 359 19.17 2.70 -11.24
#